data_AF-A0AAW1UAK7-F1
#
_entry.id   AF-A0AAW1UAK7-F1
#
_cell.length_a   1.000
_cell.length_b   1.000
_cell.length_c   1.000
_cell.angle_alpha   90.00
_cell.angle_beta   90.00
_cell.angle_gamma   90.00
#
_symmetry.space_group_name_H-M   'P 1'
#
loop_
_entity.id
_entity.type
_entity.pdbx_description
1 polymer ?
#
loop_
_entity_poly.entity_id
_entity_poly.type
_entity_poly.pdbx_seq_one_letter_code
_entity_poly.pdbx_strand_id
1 'polypeptide(L)'
;MSASSNLENQEWTCKLCNHIIMMKPLSCLICDNNYHENCAKRLRGTFIGNCDYVCKKCDNEYFAQVRHLLDSDSISEENKKVIILLMNIIESKDEIIASKNSYIKLLQTKIQNQEDKLKALSDI
;
A
#
# COMPACT_ATOMS: atom_id res chain seq x y z
N MET A 1 25.32 28.69 -14.94
CA MET A 1 25.85 27.38 -15.37
C MET A 1 24.83 26.34 -14.94
N SER A 2 23.99 25.94 -15.89
CA SER A 2 22.90 24.98 -15.71
C SER A 2 23.50 23.57 -15.61
N ALA A 3 23.44 22.97 -14.42
CA ALA A 3 23.76 21.56 -14.24
C ALA A 3 22.56 20.73 -14.71
N SER A 4 22.61 20.32 -15.97
CA SER A 4 21.73 19.30 -16.52
C SER A 4 21.86 18.02 -15.69
N SER A 5 20.76 17.61 -15.06
CA SER A 5 20.66 16.36 -14.32
C SER A 5 20.74 15.17 -15.27
N ASN A 6 21.82 14.40 -15.19
CA ASN A 6 21.97 13.10 -15.83
C ASN A 6 20.87 12.15 -15.35
N LEU A 7 19.85 11.94 -16.17
CA LEU A 7 18.93 10.80 -16.11
C LEU A 7 19.52 9.68 -16.97
N GLU A 8 20.65 9.09 -16.54
CA GLU A 8 21.24 7.92 -17.19
C GLU A 8 20.70 6.64 -16.52
N ASN A 9 19.91 5.86 -17.27
CA ASN A 9 19.77 4.40 -17.20
C ASN A 9 19.62 3.74 -15.82
N GLN A 10 18.64 4.15 -15.01
CA GLN A 10 18.26 3.37 -13.83
C GLN A 10 17.28 2.25 -14.23
N GLU A 11 17.79 1.05 -14.49
CA GLU A 11 16.95 -0.14 -14.62
C GLU A 11 16.37 -0.51 -13.25
N TRP A 12 15.07 -0.29 -13.06
CA TRP A 12 14.39 -0.72 -11.84
C TRP A 12 13.94 -2.17 -12.00
N THR A 13 14.15 -2.99 -10.97
CA THR A 13 13.64 -4.36 -10.92
C THR A 13 12.61 -4.48 -9.79
N CYS A 14 11.54 -5.22 -10.06
CA CYS A 14 10.51 -5.48 -9.08
C CYS A 14 11.01 -6.46 -8.04
N LYS A 15 11.04 -6.08 -6.77
CA LYS A 15 11.55 -6.94 -5.69
C LYS A 15 10.73 -8.23 -5.51
N LEU A 16 9.47 -8.26 -5.93
CA LEU A 16 8.60 -9.42 -5.77
C LEU A 16 8.77 -10.47 -6.87
N CYS A 17 8.94 -10.05 -8.13
CA CYS A 17 8.95 -10.95 -9.29
C CYS A 17 10.23 -10.86 -10.12
N ASN A 18 11.18 -10.00 -9.75
CA ASN A 18 12.44 -9.71 -10.43
C ASN A 18 12.32 -9.20 -11.89
N HIS A 19 11.12 -8.93 -12.39
CA HIS A 19 10.95 -8.31 -13.70
C HIS A 19 11.43 -6.86 -13.71
N ILE A 20 11.96 -6.44 -14.86
CA ILE A 20 12.35 -5.05 -15.13
C ILE A 20 11.09 -4.18 -15.19
N ILE A 21 11.16 -3.01 -14.58
CA ILE A 21 10.10 -2.01 -14.54
C ILE A 21 10.49 -0.89 -15.50
N MET A 22 9.73 -0.76 -16.58
CA MET A 22 9.98 0.21 -17.66
C MET A 22 9.50 1.64 -17.34
N MET A 23 8.77 1.81 -16.23
CA MET A 23 8.20 3.07 -15.77
C MET A 23 8.63 3.33 -14.32
N LYS A 24 8.47 4.57 -13.84
CA LYS A 24 8.79 4.93 -12.46
C LYS A 24 8.09 3.94 -11.50
N PRO A 25 8.85 3.21 -10.65
CA PRO A 25 8.29 2.20 -9.77
C PRO A 25 7.55 2.84 -8.60
N LEU A 26 6.72 2.03 -7.95
CA LEU A 26 6.26 2.31 -6.59
C LEU A 26 7.36 1.82 -5.63
N SER A 27 8.07 2.77 -5.03
CA SER A 27 9.14 2.48 -4.07
C SER A 27 8.58 2.44 -2.65
N CYS A 28 9.00 1.45 -1.86
CA CYS A 28 8.68 1.42 -0.43
C CYS A 28 9.50 2.47 0.31
N LEU A 29 8.86 3.36 1.07
CA LEU A 29 9.56 4.42 1.81
C LEU A 29 10.53 3.91 2.90
N ILE A 30 10.34 2.67 3.38
CA ILE A 30 11.12 2.12 4.49
C ILE A 30 12.32 1.30 4.02
N CYS A 31 12.18 0.55 2.93
CA CYS A 31 13.24 -0.35 2.45
C CYS A 31 13.72 -0.05 1.03
N ASP A 32 13.24 1.05 0.43
CA ASP A 32 13.56 1.52 -0.92
C ASP A 32 13.38 0.49 -2.04
N ASN A 33 12.71 -0.63 -1.74
CA ASN A 33 12.44 -1.67 -2.71
C ASN A 33 11.40 -1.18 -3.72
N ASN A 34 11.66 -1.47 -4.98
CA ASN A 34 10.81 -1.07 -6.11
C ASN A 34 9.81 -2.17 -6.46
N TYR A 35 8.58 -1.76 -6.79
CA TYR A 35 7.51 -2.64 -7.22
C TYR A 35 6.78 -2.02 -8.41
N HIS A 36 6.45 -2.82 -9.42
CA HIS A 36 5.46 -2.39 -10.42
C HIS A 36 4.05 -2.45 -9.82
N GLU A 37 3.12 -1.68 -10.37
CA GLU A 37 1.79 -1.42 -9.81
C GLU A 37 1.04 -2.69 -9.38
N ASN A 38 0.99 -3.71 -10.23
CA ASN A 38 0.31 -4.98 -9.92
C ASN A 38 0.93 -5.73 -8.73
N CYS A 39 2.25 -5.70 -8.57
CA CYS A 39 2.92 -6.33 -7.44
C CYS A 39 2.74 -5.51 -6.15
N ALA A 40 2.76 -4.19 -6.24
CA ALA A 40 2.45 -3.32 -5.10
C ALA A 40 1.01 -3.52 -4.59
N LYS A 41 0.03 -3.61 -5.50
CA LYS A 41 -1.38 -3.93 -5.16
C LYS A 41 -1.53 -5.29 -4.48
N ARG A 42 -0.80 -6.31 -4.95
CA ARG A 42 -0.79 -7.65 -4.34
C ARG A 42 -0.21 -7.66 -2.94
N LEU A 43 0.78 -6.82 -2.69
CA LEU A 43 1.39 -6.69 -1.37
C LEU A 43 0.47 -5.98 -0.38
N ARG A 44 -0.65 -5.37 -0.79
CA ARG A 44 -1.59 -4.62 0.07
C ARG A 44 -0.84 -3.70 1.03
N GLY A 45 0.04 -2.87 0.48
CA GLY A 45 0.66 -1.79 1.25
C GLY A 45 -0.32 -0.68 1.58
N THR A 46 0.01 0.12 2.57
CA THR A 46 -0.75 1.31 2.95
C THR A 46 -0.25 2.50 2.13
N PHE A 47 -1.16 3.18 1.43
CA PHE A 47 -0.86 4.45 0.80
C PHE A 47 -1.02 5.54 1.86
N ILE A 48 0.09 6.14 2.29
CA ILE A 48 0.06 7.17 3.31
C ILE A 48 -0.14 8.52 2.61
N GLY A 49 -1.36 9.06 2.72
CA GLY A 49 -1.67 10.41 2.25
C GLY A 49 -1.54 10.58 0.74
N ASN A 50 -0.83 11.62 0.31
CA ASN A 50 -0.73 12.03 -1.10
C ASN A 50 0.58 11.62 -1.81
N CYS A 51 1.52 10.87 -1.21
CA CYS A 51 2.78 10.59 -1.91
C CYS A 51 3.48 9.23 -1.70
N ASP A 52 3.30 8.46 -0.61
CA ASP A 52 4.25 7.35 -0.38
C ASP A 52 3.60 5.98 -0.10
N TYR A 53 4.15 4.95 -0.76
CA TYR A 53 3.79 3.54 -0.59
C TYR A 53 4.67 2.90 0.49
N VAL A 54 4.07 2.19 1.44
CA VAL A 54 4.79 1.32 2.37
C VAL A 54 4.42 -0.13 2.08
N CYS A 55 5.42 -1.00 1.86
CA CYS A 55 5.15 -2.41 1.60
C CYS A 55 4.71 -3.12 2.88
N LYS A 56 3.81 -4.10 2.76
CA LYS A 56 3.23 -4.82 3.91
C LYS A 56 4.24 -5.47 4.85
N LYS A 57 5.41 -5.88 4.32
CA LYS A 57 6.49 -6.41 5.19
C LYS A 57 6.96 -5.31 6.14
N CYS A 58 7.27 -4.13 5.63
CA CYS A 58 7.74 -3.00 6.43
C CYS A 58 6.64 -2.44 7.33
N ASP A 59 5.38 -2.48 6.87
CA ASP A 59 4.21 -2.12 7.68
C ASP A 59 4.09 -3.04 8.91
N ASN A 60 4.18 -4.36 8.70
CA ASN A 60 4.17 -5.34 9.79
C ASN A 60 5.38 -5.20 10.73
N GLU A 61 6.58 -4.96 10.17
CA GLU A 61 7.80 -4.74 10.96
C GLU A 61 7.71 -3.47 11.80
N TYR A 62 7.07 -2.41 11.30
CA TYR A 62 6.82 -1.19 12.06
C TYR A 62 5.99 -1.47 13.31
N PHE A 63 4.85 -2.16 13.19
CA PHE A 63 4.03 -2.53 14.36
C PHE A 63 4.77 -3.46 15.33
N ALA A 64 5.63 -4.35 14.82
CA ALA A 64 6.47 -5.19 15.67
C ALA A 64 7.51 -4.36 16.45
N GLN A 65 8.15 -3.39 15.81
CA GLN A 65 9.07 -2.46 16.47
C GLN A 65 8.36 -1.61 17.53
N VAL A 66 7.17 -1.09 17.22
CA VAL A 66 6.38 -0.33 18.21
C VAL A 66 6.06 -1.19 19.44
N ARG A 67 5.66 -2.46 19.25
CA ARG A 67 5.46 -3.40 20.38
C ARG A 67 6.73 -3.58 21.22
N HIS A 68 7.90 -3.76 20.57
CA HIS A 68 9.17 -3.85 21.30
C HIS A 68 9.53 -2.56 22.06
N LEU A 69 9.19 -1.39 21.53
CA LEU A 69 9.43 -0.11 22.22
C LEU A 69 8.52 0.05 23.44
N LEU A 70 7.31 -0.50 23.42
CA LEU A 70 6.40 -0.50 24.57
C LEU A 70 6.92 -1.32 25.75
N ASP A 71 7.78 -2.31 25.50
CA ASP A 71 8.44 -3.09 26.55
C ASP A 71 9.58 -2.31 27.24
N SER A 72 9.97 -1.14 26.73
CA SER A 72 10.99 -0.29 27.35
C SER A 72 10.44 0.54 28.52
N ASP A 73 11.29 0.78 29.52
CA ASP A 73 10.98 1.67 30.67
C ASP A 73 11.04 3.16 30.29
N SER A 74 11.47 3.47 29.06
CA SER A 74 11.64 4.83 28.53
C SER A 74 10.32 5.54 28.22
N ILE A 75 9.20 4.81 28.19
CA ILE A 75 7.86 5.32 27.88
C ILE A 75 7.01 5.20 29.14
N SER A 76 6.30 6.26 29.52
CA SER A 76 5.39 6.20 30.68
C SER A 76 4.22 5.24 30.44
N GLU A 77 3.74 4.60 31.51
CA GLU A 77 2.62 3.65 31.43
C GLU A 77 1.34 4.26 30.85
N GLU A 78 1.03 5.53 31.18
CA GLU A 78 -0.07 6.26 30.53
C GLU A 78 0.11 6.37 29.01
N ASN A 79 1.32 6.69 28.54
CA ASN A 79 1.59 6.79 27.11
C ASN A 79 1.55 5.41 26.43
N LYS A 80 2.00 4.35 27.09
CA LYS A 80 1.88 2.97 26.56
C LYS A 80 0.42 2.60 26.33
N LYS A 81 -0.47 2.88 27.29
CA LYS A 81 -1.93 2.65 27.15
C LYS A 81 -2.51 3.40 25.95
N VAL A 82 -2.15 4.67 25.77
CA VAL A 82 -2.60 5.50 24.64
C VAL A 82 -2.10 4.93 23.31
N ILE A 83 -0.83 4.53 23.22
CA ILE A 83 -0.25 3.94 22.00
C ILE A 83 -0.95 2.63 21.64
N ILE A 84 -1.20 1.73 22.62
CA ILE A 84 -1.93 0.48 22.39
C ILE A 84 -3.35 0.75 21.88
N LEU A 85 -4.06 1.70 22.49
CA LEU A 85 -5.39 2.13 22.03
C LEU A 85 -5.36 2.64 20.59
N LEU A 86 -4.38 3.48 20.24
CA LEU A 86 -4.22 4.00 18.88
C LEU A 86 -3.92 2.88 17.88
N MET A 87 -3.08 1.90 18.23
CA MET A 87 -2.79 0.74 17.39
C MET A 87 -4.06 -0.07 17.10
N ASN A 88 -4.85 -0.39 18.12
CA ASN A 88 -6.10 -1.14 17.96
C ASN A 88 -7.12 -0.39 17.08
N ILE A 89 -7.19 0.94 17.22
CA ILE A 89 -8.05 1.79 16.37
C ILE A 89 -7.59 1.74 14.91
N ILE A 90 -6.28 1.75 14.65
CA ILE A 90 -5.72 1.66 13.30
C ILE A 90 -6.04 0.29 12.68
N GLU A 91 -5.77 -0.81 13.39
CA GLU A 91 -6.07 -2.17 12.92
C GLU A 91 -7.57 -2.34 12.60
N SER A 92 -8.45 -1.83 13.48
CA SER A 92 -9.91 -1.86 13.25
C SER A 92 -10.34 -1.05 12.02
N LYS A 93 -9.66 0.08 11.75
CA LYS A 93 -9.94 0.88 10.54
C LYS A 93 -9.54 0.13 9.27
N ASP A 94 -8.43 -0.59 9.27
CA ASP A 94 -7.97 -1.37 8.12
C ASP A 94 -8.95 -2.50 7.77
N GLU A 95 -9.53 -3.16 8.78
CA GLU A 95 -10.60 -4.15 8.59
C GLU A 95 -11.84 -3.54 7.94
N ILE A 96 -12.27 -2.37 8.41
CA ILE A 96 -13.41 -1.64 7.84
C ILE A 96 -13.13 -1.25 6.39
N ILE A 97 -11.93 -0.73 6.10
CA ILE A 97 -11.49 -0.38 4.74
C ILE A 97 -11.50 -1.62 3.84
N ALA A 98 -10.97 -2.75 4.32
CA ALA A 98 -10.97 -4.01 3.58
C ALA A 98 -12.39 -4.50 3.25
N SER A 99 -13.30 -4.41 4.22
CA SER A 99 -14.72 -4.74 4.03
C SER A 99 -15.38 -3.85 2.98
N LYS A 100 -15.18 -2.53 3.07
CA LYS A 100 -15.72 -1.58 2.08
C LYS A 100 -15.15 -1.80 0.68
N ASN A 101 -13.86 -2.07 0.57
CA ASN A 101 -13.22 -2.38 -0.71
C ASN A 101 -13.79 -3.67 -1.35
N SER A 102 -14.10 -4.68 -0.54
CA SER A 102 -14.78 -5.89 -1.01
C SER A 102 -16.17 -5.58 -1.58
N TYR A 103 -16.94 -4.75 -0.88
CA TYR A 103 -18.27 -4.32 -1.33
C TYR A 103 -18.22 -3.49 -2.61
N ILE A 104 -17.27 -2.55 -2.72
CA ILE A 104 -17.04 -1.75 -3.94
C ILE A 104 -16.76 -2.67 -5.13
N LYS A 105 -15.91 -3.69 -4.95
CA LYS A 105 -15.59 -4.65 -6.00
C LYS A 105 -16.83 -5.40 -6.49
N LEU A 106 -17.73 -5.81 -5.59
CA LEU A 106 -19.00 -6.44 -5.96
C LEU A 106 -19.87 -5.50 -6.80
N LEU A 107 -19.95 -4.22 -6.43
CA LEU A 107 -20.71 -3.22 -7.19
C LEU A 107 -20.11 -2.99 -8.57
N GLN A 108 -18.78 -2.90 -8.68
CA GLN A 108 -18.08 -2.77 -9.96
C GLN A 108 -18.38 -3.95 -10.89
N THR A 109 -18.40 -5.19 -10.37
CA THR A 109 -18.79 -6.36 -11.17
C THR A 109 -20.24 -6.29 -11.64
N LYS A 110 -21.16 -5.81 -10.80
CA LYS A 110 -22.58 -5.64 -11.20
C LYS A 110 -22.74 -4.60 -12.30
N ILE A 111 -22.01 -3.49 -12.21
CA ILE A 111 -21.99 -2.43 -13.22
C ILE A 111 -21.44 -2.98 -14.54
N GLN A 112 -20.30 -3.67 -14.50
CA GLN A 112 -19.69 -4.28 -15.70
C GLN A 112 -20.67 -5.23 -16.40
N ASN A 113 -21.37 -6.09 -15.64
CA ASN A 113 -22.36 -7.00 -16.20
C ASN A 113 -23.54 -6.28 -16.86
N GLN A 114 -23.91 -5.08 -16.38
CA GLN A 114 -24.96 -4.27 -17.01
C GLN A 114 -24.47 -3.59 -18.28
N GLU A 115 -23.24 -3.07 -18.27
CA GLU A 115 -22.59 -2.49 -19.45
C GLU A 115 -22.45 -3.51 -20.58
N ASP A 116 -22.04 -4.74 -20.27
CA ASP A 116 -21.89 -5.82 -21.24
C ASP A 116 -23.24 -6.20 -21.88
N LYS A 117 -24.33 -6.20 -21.09
CA LYS A 117 -25.70 -6.43 -21.60
C LYS A 117 -26.17 -5.31 -22.51
N LEU A 118 -25.91 -4.05 -22.15
CA LEU A 118 -26.27 -2.90 -22.97
C LEU A 118 -25.53 -2.92 -24.31
N LYS A 119 -24.24 -3.28 -24.29
CA LYS A 119 -23.42 -3.42 -25.49
C LYS A 119 -23.94 -4.52 -26.41
N ALA A 120 -24.27 -5.68 -25.85
CA ALA A 120 -24.86 -6.77 -26.64
C ALA A 120 -26.19 -6.39 -27.31
N LEU A 121 -26.97 -5.47 -26.72
CA LEU A 121 -28.22 -4.95 -27.30
C LEU A 121 -27.99 -3.88 -28.35
N SER A 122 -26.89 -3.10 -28.28
CA SER A 122 -26.56 -2.08 -29.28
C SER A 122 -25.94 -2.66 -30.55
N ASP A 123 -25.39 -3.87 -30.46
CA ASP A 123 -24.74 -4.58 -31.57
C ASP A 123 -25.75 -5.40 -32.44
N ILE A 124 -27.06 -5.29 -32.16
CA ILE A 124 -28.19 -5.89 -32.91
C ILE A 124 -28.88 -4.81 -33.73
#